data_AF-A0A1F9V3W7-F1
#
_entry.id   AF-A0A1F9V3W7-F1
#
_cell.length_a   1.000
_cell.length_b   1.000
_cell.length_c   1.000
_cell.angle_alpha   90.00
_cell.angle_beta   90.00
_cell.angle_gamma   90.00
#
_symmetry.space_group_name_H-M   'P 1'
#
loop_
_entity.id
_entity.type
_entity.pdbx_description
1 polymer ?
#
loop_
_entity_poly.entity_id
_entity_poly.type
_entity_poly.pdbx_seq_one_letter_code
_entity_poly.pdbx_strand_id
1 'polypeptide(L)'
;MRRDIPDIIVMNITLSGLDGYSVVRELAKDPRTSSIPLVLIVSNPASQHIFTQDMQTAVKSFLSKPFSIQELVSSVQYVFLSRGLN
;
A
#
# COMPACT_ATOMS: atom_id res chain seq x y z
N MET A 1 -11.63 16.65 12.73
CA MET A 1 -10.91 15.71 11.83
C MET A 1 -11.10 14.32 12.38
N ARG A 2 -11.60 13.37 11.57
CA ARG A 2 -11.88 12.00 12.02
C ARG A 2 -10.60 11.35 12.56
N ARG A 3 -10.72 10.74 13.74
CA ARG A 3 -9.66 10.18 14.60
C ARG A 3 -9.43 8.69 14.32
N ASP A 4 -9.77 8.22 13.13
CA ASP A 4 -9.82 6.79 12.84
C ASP A 4 -8.53 6.41 12.09
N ILE A 5 -7.70 5.60 12.75
CA ILE A 5 -6.53 4.98 12.12
C ILE A 5 -7.06 3.90 11.17
N PRO A 6 -6.73 3.96 9.86
CA PRO A 6 -7.26 3.00 8.90
C PRO A 6 -6.67 1.60 9.11
N ASP A 7 -7.46 0.57 8.82
CA ASP A 7 -7.01 -0.82 8.87
C ASP A 7 -6.10 -1.19 7.70
N ILE A 8 -6.31 -0.56 6.54
CA ILE A 8 -5.55 -0.77 5.29
C ILE A 8 -5.50 0.55 4.52
N ILE A 9 -4.34 0.86 3.91
CA ILE A 9 -4.18 1.98 2.99
C ILE A 9 -4.04 1.44 1.57
N VAL A 10 -4.89 1.90 0.65
CA VAL A 10 -4.76 1.65 -0.80
C VAL A 10 -4.25 2.92 -1.46
N MET A 11 -3.10 2.87 -2.13
CA MET A 11 -2.45 4.07 -2.69
C MET A 11 -1.99 3.87 -4.12
N ASN A 12 -2.33 4.82 -5.00
CA ASN A 12 -1.82 4.87 -6.37
C ASN A 12 -0.52 5.69 -6.40
N ILE A 13 0.60 5.00 -6.65
CA ILE A 13 1.93 5.62 -6.64
C ILE A 13 2.33 6.20 -8.01
N THR A 14 1.57 5.89 -9.06
CA THR A 14 1.88 6.32 -10.44
C THR A 14 1.05 7.54 -10.86
N LEU A 15 0.60 8.36 -9.90
CA LEU A 15 -0.05 9.65 -10.19
C LEU A 15 1.02 10.71 -10.49
N SER A 16 0.86 11.43 -11.59
CA SER A 16 1.74 12.54 -11.97
C SER A 16 1.68 13.66 -10.92
N GLY A 17 2.84 14.05 -10.39
CA GLY A 17 3.00 15.23 -9.53
C GLY A 17 3.28 14.96 -8.05
N LEU A 18 3.12 13.71 -7.58
CA LEU A 18 3.47 13.30 -6.21
C LEU A 18 4.50 12.17 -6.26
N ASP A 19 5.56 12.29 -5.47
CA ASP A 19 6.48 11.19 -5.23
C ASP A 19 5.83 10.18 -4.27
N GLY A 20 5.03 9.27 -4.82
CA GLY A 20 4.36 8.22 -4.07
C GLY A 20 5.32 7.34 -3.27
N TYR A 21 6.59 7.24 -3.66
CA TYR A 21 7.60 6.50 -2.91
C TYR A 21 8.00 7.22 -1.61
N SER A 22 8.17 8.55 -1.67
CA SER A 22 8.39 9.35 -0.47
C SER A 22 7.24 9.22 0.52
N VAL A 23 5.99 9.20 0.03
CA VAL A 23 4.81 8.97 0.89
C VAL A 23 4.86 7.59 1.56
N VAL A 24 5.16 6.51 0.81
CA VAL A 24 5.32 5.17 1.41
C VAL A 24 6.42 5.17 2.48
N ARG A 25 7.54 5.85 2.22
CA ARG A 25 8.66 5.94 3.16
C ARG A 25 8.25 6.67 4.44
N GLU A 26 7.54 7.77 4.34
CA GLU A 26 7.02 8.51 5.50
C GLU A 26 6.06 7.64 6.32
N LEU A 27 5.11 6.99 5.64
CA LEU A 27 4.14 6.09 6.29
C LEU A 27 4.81 4.91 6.99
N ALA A 28 5.85 4.34 6.40
CA ALA A 28 6.61 3.22 6.98
C ALA A 28 7.47 3.65 8.19
N LYS A 29 7.87 4.93 8.27
CA LYS A 29 8.72 5.46 9.34
C LYS A 29 7.94 6.06 10.51
N ASP A 30 6.72 6.53 10.28
CA ASP A 30 5.88 7.09 11.34
C ASP A 30 5.29 5.97 12.22
N PRO A 31 5.58 5.93 13.54
CA PRO A 31 5.05 4.90 14.45
C PRO A 31 3.52 4.80 14.48
N ARG A 32 2.81 5.86 14.08
CA ARG A 32 1.34 5.90 14.03
C ARG A 32 0.78 5.16 12.82
N THR A 33 1.55 5.02 11.75
CA THR A 33 1.11 4.43 10.47
C THR A 33 1.93 3.23 10.02
N SER A 34 3.11 3.00 10.61
CA SER A 34 4.03 1.94 10.21
C SER A 34 3.47 0.53 10.37
N SER A 35 2.46 0.35 11.23
CA SER A 35 1.76 -0.92 11.41
C SER A 35 0.60 -1.13 10.43
N ILE A 36 0.23 -0.11 9.64
CA ILE A 36 -0.89 -0.17 8.70
C ILE A 36 -0.39 -0.74 7.37
N PRO A 37 -0.99 -1.83 6.86
CA PRO A 37 -0.57 -2.43 5.60
C PRO A 37 -0.93 -1.55 4.41
N LEU A 38 -0.05 -1.54 3.42
CA LEU A 38 -0.21 -0.82 2.16
C LEU A 38 -0.49 -1.78 1.01
N VAL A 39 -1.54 -1.49 0.24
CA VAL A 39 -1.80 -2.04 -1.09
C VAL A 39 -1.45 -0.96 -2.11
N LEU A 40 -0.42 -1.17 -2.91
CA LEU A 40 0.05 -0.17 -3.86
C LEU A 40 -0.46 -0.46 -5.26
N ILE A 41 -1.06 0.55 -5.88
CA ILE A 41 -1.48 0.54 -7.26
C ILE A 41 -0.36 1.15 -8.12
N VAL A 42 0.12 0.41 -9.10
CA VAL A 42 1.24 0.78 -9.98
C VAL A 42 0.84 0.70 -11.46
N SER A 43 1.40 1.54 -12.33
CA SER A 43 1.23 1.36 -13.79
C SER A 43 2.34 0.51 -14.43
N ASN A 44 3.50 0.41 -13.77
CA ASN A 44 4.64 -0.41 -14.23
C ASN A 44 5.03 -1.41 -13.12
N PRO A 45 4.89 -2.72 -13.33
CA PRO A 45 5.31 -3.74 -12.36
C PRO A 45 6.79 -3.65 -11.96
N ALA A 46 7.67 -3.19 -12.86
CA ALA A 46 9.11 -3.05 -12.58
C ALA A 46 9.40 -2.00 -11.49
N SER A 47 8.44 -1.14 -11.15
CA SER A 47 8.53 -0.16 -10.08
C SER A 47 8.70 -0.77 -8.68
N GLN A 48 8.50 -2.08 -8.51
CA GLN A 48 8.69 -2.78 -7.23
C GLN A 48 10.16 -2.76 -6.75
N HIS A 49 11.14 -2.68 -7.65
CA HIS A 49 12.55 -2.64 -7.28
C HIS A 49 12.99 -1.34 -6.58
N ILE A 50 12.13 -0.30 -6.60
CA ILE A 50 12.41 1.00 -5.98
C ILE A 50 12.19 0.96 -4.46
N PHE A 51 11.46 -0.03 -3.95
CA PHE A 51 11.13 -0.13 -2.53
C PHE A 51 12.33 -0.65 -1.73
N THR A 52 12.81 0.19 -0.82
CA THR A 52 13.82 -0.17 0.19
C THR A 52 13.23 -1.15 1.22
N GLN A 53 14.11 -1.84 1.96
CA GLN A 53 13.70 -2.89 2.88
C GLN A 53 12.70 -2.41 3.95
N ASP A 54 12.87 -1.20 4.47
CA ASP A 54 11.93 -0.56 5.40
C ASP A 54 10.55 -0.36 4.77
N MET A 55 10.49 0.12 3.53
CA MET A 55 9.23 0.29 2.79
C MET A 55 8.53 -1.05 2.50
N GLN A 56 9.30 -2.10 2.19
CA GLN A 56 8.76 -3.44 1.91
C GLN A 56 8.05 -4.06 3.12
N THR A 57 8.39 -3.65 4.35
CA THR A 57 7.71 -4.17 5.55
C THR A 57 6.25 -3.70 5.63
N ALA A 58 5.95 -2.47 5.18
CA ALA A 58 4.62 -1.90 5.20
C ALA A 58 3.80 -2.29 3.96
N VAL A 59 4.44 -2.49 2.80
CA VAL A 59 3.76 -2.87 1.55
C VAL A 59 3.46 -4.36 1.53
N LYS A 60 2.18 -4.72 1.51
CA LYS A 60 1.72 -6.12 1.54
C LYS A 60 1.22 -6.63 0.20
N SER A 61 0.85 -5.74 -0.71
CA SER A 61 0.38 -6.13 -2.04
C SER A 61 0.66 -5.04 -3.07
N PHE A 62 0.86 -5.46 -4.32
CA PHE A 62 0.98 -4.59 -5.48
C PHE A 62 -0.10 -4.97 -6.49
N LEU A 63 -0.80 -3.97 -7.02
CA LEU A 63 -1.82 -4.12 -8.03
C LEU A 63 -1.41 -3.32 -9.27
N SER A 64 -1.09 -4.02 -10.36
CA SER A 64 -0.73 -3.37 -11.62
C SER A 64 -1.98 -2.96 -12.38
N LYS A 65 -1.96 -1.77 -12.98
CA LYS A 65 -2.96 -1.37 -13.97
C LYS A 65 -2.74 -2.08 -15.31
N PRO A 66 -3.81 -2.33 -16.09
CA PRO A 66 -5.21 -2.26 -15.66
C PRO A 66 -5.56 -3.43 -14.71
N PHE A 67 -6.51 -3.19 -13.80
CA PHE A 67 -7.05 -4.21 -12.91
C PHE A 67 -8.58 -4.05 -12.80
N SER A 68 -9.26 -5.14 -12.47
CA SER A 68 -10.69 -5.20 -12.18
C SER A 68 -10.99 -4.87 -10.71
N ILE A 69 -12.25 -4.53 -10.42
CA ILE A 69 -12.71 -4.34 -9.04
C ILE A 69 -12.52 -5.61 -8.22
N GLN A 70 -12.74 -6.78 -8.82
CA GLN A 70 -12.57 -8.08 -8.17
C GLN A 70 -11.11 -8.31 -7.76
N GLU A 71 -10.14 -7.94 -8.60
CA GLU A 71 -8.71 -8.02 -8.25
C GLU A 71 -8.35 -7.08 -7.09
N LEU A 72 -8.89 -5.85 -7.09
CA LEU A 72 -8.70 -4.92 -5.98
C LEU A 72 -9.27 -5.48 -4.67
N VAL A 73 -10.51 -5.95 -4.69
CA VAL A 73 -11.17 -6.55 -3.52
C VAL A 73 -10.39 -7.76 -3.03
N SER A 74 -9.94 -8.63 -3.93
CA SER A 74 -9.16 -9.82 -3.58
C SER A 74 -7.81 -9.45 -2.93
N SER A 75 -7.13 -8.44 -3.44
CA SER A 75 -5.88 -7.92 -2.85
C SER A 75 -6.11 -7.39 -1.43
N VAL A 76 -7.16 -6.58 -1.24
CA VAL A 76 -7.51 -6.04 0.09
C VAL A 76 -7.90 -7.16 1.06
N GLN A 77 -8.71 -8.12 0.63
CA GLN A 77 -9.11 -9.28 1.45
C GLN A 77 -7.90 -10.13 1.85
N TYR A 78 -6.99 -10.40 0.90
CA TYR A 78 -5.75 -11.12 1.18
C TYR A 78 -4.93 -10.42 2.27
N VAL A 79 -4.75 -9.11 2.15
CA VAL A 79 -4.04 -8.31 3.15
C VAL A 79 -4.77 -8.32 4.49
N PHE A 80 -6.09 -8.16 4.51
CA PHE A 80 -6.89 -8.18 5.73
C PHE A 80 -6.77 -9.51 6.49
N LEU A 81 -6.93 -10.64 5.79
CA LEU A 81 -6.85 -11.99 6.36
C LEU A 81 -5.44 -12.32 6.85
N SER A 82 -4.40 -11.88 6.15
CA SER A 82 -3.00 -12.13 6.55
C SER A 82 -2.58 -11.46 7.86
N ARG A 83 -3.35 -10.47 8.36
CA ARG A 83 -3.11 -9.83 9.66
C ARG A 83 -3.72 -10.58 10.85
N GLY A 84 -4.52 -11.63 10.63
CA GLY A 84 -5.24 -12.32 11.70
C GLY A 84 -6.34 -11.47 12.35
N LEU A 85 -6.84 -10.45 11.65
CA LEU A 85 -7.98 -9.64 12.07
C LEU A 85 -9.26 -10.44 11.73
N ASN A 86 -9.80 -11.14 12.72
CA ASN A 86 -11.10 -11.84 12.66
C ASN A 86 -12.16 -11.04 13.41
#